data_AF-A0A3N0ZTV1-F1
#
_entry.id   AF-A0A3N0ZTV1-F1
#
_cell.length_a   1.000
_cell.length_b   1.000
_cell.length_c   1.000
_cell.angle_alpha   90.00
_cell.angle_beta   90.00
_cell.angle_gamma   90.00
#
_symmetry.space_group_name_H-M   'P 1'
#
loop_
_entity.id
_entity.type
_entity.pdbx_description
1 polymer ?
#
loop_
_entity_poly.entity_id
_entity_poly.type
_entity_poly.pdbx_seq_one_letter_code
_entity_poly.pdbx_strand_id
1 'polypeptide(L)'
;FPEHGYPGDYIYEIADELIDKVGELYISGSEADLRNIRKFGEEWCFKEIKKTLFRMGIHQDVFYNESTLYEEGKVEKVIQDFMQKGLAYEKDGAMWLALSKMGLNDDRVIVKSTGEPTYRLPDIAYHREKFERGFDLIVDVFGSDHIATVPDVLAGVEALGYDKSKIRVIIYQFITLTENGEQVKMSKRTGKSYTLDDLLDEVGNDVARYFFIMRNSTTHLEFDLGLAKEQSDKNPVFYLQYAHARICSIFDNAKEKGISIKEHVNYDLLKENQEINLIKELMRFTDVVKSAALACEPQILCEYLHILASAFHSFYHDCRIIGVEEELMQARFKLAEVTRTALKNGLTILGISAPERM
;
A
#
# COMPACT_ATOMS: atom_id res chain seq x y z
N PHE A 1 -9.70 -31.04 -7.58
CA PHE A 1 -10.39 -29.81 -8.01
C PHE A 1 -10.92 -29.98 -9.43
N PRO A 2 -12.06 -29.39 -9.79
CA PRO A 2 -12.54 -29.37 -11.18
C PRO A 2 -11.57 -28.62 -12.10
N GLU A 3 -11.62 -28.89 -13.40
CA GLU A 3 -10.68 -28.36 -14.40
C GLU A 3 -10.63 -26.83 -14.47
N HIS A 4 -11.73 -26.16 -14.09
CA HIS A 4 -11.83 -24.70 -13.98
C HIS A 4 -12.16 -24.24 -12.56
N GLY A 5 -11.97 -25.11 -11.57
CA GLY A 5 -12.17 -24.77 -10.16
C GLY A 5 -10.98 -24.03 -9.57
N TYR A 6 -11.23 -23.23 -8.54
CA TYR A 6 -10.15 -22.67 -7.73
C TYR A 6 -9.39 -23.80 -7.03
N PRO A 7 -8.07 -23.93 -7.25
CA PRO A 7 -7.25 -24.87 -6.50
C PRO A 7 -6.75 -24.22 -5.22
N GLY A 8 -6.66 -25.00 -4.13
CA GLY A 8 -5.99 -24.56 -2.91
C GLY A 8 -6.62 -25.14 -1.64
N ASP A 9 -5.82 -25.23 -0.58
CA ASP A 9 -6.25 -25.80 0.70
C ASP A 9 -7.40 -25.00 1.34
N TYR A 10 -7.41 -23.68 1.14
CA TYR A 10 -8.46 -22.79 1.64
C TYR A 10 -9.87 -23.18 1.16
N ILE A 11 -9.99 -23.88 0.02
CA ILE A 11 -11.28 -24.38 -0.47
C ILE A 11 -11.82 -25.49 0.43
N TYR A 12 -10.94 -26.34 0.97
CA TYR A 12 -11.34 -27.35 1.95
C TYR A 12 -11.70 -26.70 3.28
N GLU A 13 -10.96 -25.67 3.71
CA GLU A 13 -11.28 -24.89 4.93
C GLU A 13 -12.68 -24.25 4.84
N ILE A 14 -13.00 -23.62 3.70
CA ILE A 14 -14.35 -23.08 3.45
C ILE A 14 -15.41 -24.19 3.52
N ALA A 15 -15.13 -25.35 2.92
CA ALA A 15 -16.08 -26.47 2.90
C ALA A 15 -16.32 -27.03 4.31
N ASP A 16 -15.26 -27.24 5.09
CA ASP A 16 -15.33 -27.73 6.47
C ASP A 16 -16.10 -26.75 7.37
N GLU A 17 -15.79 -25.45 7.30
CA GLU A 17 -16.53 -24.43 8.08
C GLU A 17 -18.02 -24.36 7.68
N LEU A 18 -18.33 -24.56 6.39
CA LEU A 18 -19.72 -24.61 5.94
C LEU A 18 -20.44 -25.84 6.49
N ILE A 19 -19.81 -27.02 6.40
CA ILE A 19 -20.34 -28.29 6.91
C ILE A 19 -20.57 -28.19 8.41
N ASP A 20 -19.65 -27.62 9.17
CA ASP A 20 -19.81 -27.41 10.62
C ASP A 20 -21.02 -26.53 10.95
N LYS A 21 -21.36 -25.58 10.08
CA LYS A 21 -22.46 -24.63 10.29
C LYS A 21 -23.82 -25.16 9.88
N VAL A 22 -23.90 -25.93 8.78
CA VAL A 22 -25.19 -26.35 8.18
C VAL A 22 -25.35 -27.85 8.01
N GLY A 23 -24.34 -28.65 8.35
CA GLY A 23 -24.31 -30.10 8.12
C GLY A 23 -24.49 -30.44 6.65
N GLU A 24 -25.36 -31.40 6.37
CA GLU A 24 -25.64 -31.90 5.03
C GLU A 24 -26.73 -31.09 4.28
N LEU A 25 -27.15 -29.92 4.80
CA LEU A 25 -28.27 -29.15 4.26
C LEU A 25 -28.20 -28.90 2.74
N TYR A 26 -26.99 -28.68 2.21
CA TYR A 26 -26.75 -28.34 0.81
C TYR A 26 -26.24 -29.52 -0.04
N ILE A 27 -26.29 -30.76 0.49
CA ILE A 27 -25.73 -31.94 -0.18
C ILE A 27 -26.43 -32.27 -1.51
N SER A 28 -27.66 -31.78 -1.70
CA SER A 28 -28.44 -31.99 -2.91
C SER A 28 -27.86 -31.27 -4.13
N GLY A 29 -27.09 -30.20 -3.91
CA GLY A 29 -26.48 -29.42 -4.97
C GLY A 29 -27.48 -28.72 -5.89
N SER A 30 -28.67 -28.39 -5.39
CA SER A 30 -29.66 -27.62 -6.17
C SER A 30 -29.13 -26.23 -6.51
N GLU A 31 -29.71 -25.55 -7.49
CA GLU A 31 -29.33 -24.17 -7.83
C GLU A 31 -29.44 -23.20 -6.63
N ALA A 32 -30.40 -23.43 -5.73
CA ALA A 32 -30.50 -22.66 -4.50
C ALA A 32 -29.35 -22.96 -3.54
N ASP A 33 -28.96 -24.23 -3.42
CA ASP A 33 -27.84 -24.67 -2.60
C ASP A 33 -26.53 -24.08 -3.13
N LEU A 34 -26.28 -24.16 -4.44
CA LEU A 34 -25.08 -23.60 -5.07
C LEU A 34 -24.99 -22.08 -4.86
N ARG A 35 -26.11 -21.35 -4.93
CA ARG A 35 -26.14 -19.91 -4.59
C ARG A 35 -25.76 -19.65 -3.13
N ASN A 36 -26.28 -20.46 -2.20
CA ASN A 36 -25.94 -20.33 -0.77
C ASN A 36 -24.49 -20.69 -0.48
N ILE A 37 -23.97 -21.76 -1.09
CA ILE A 37 -22.55 -22.17 -1.00
C ILE A 37 -21.65 -21.05 -1.54
N ARG A 38 -21.98 -20.50 -2.73
CA ARG A 38 -21.23 -19.39 -3.33
C ARG A 38 -21.21 -18.17 -2.41
N LYS A 39 -22.36 -17.76 -1.89
CA LYS A 39 -22.46 -16.62 -0.97
C LYS A 39 -21.61 -16.84 0.29
N PHE A 40 -21.65 -18.02 0.86
CA PHE A 40 -20.81 -18.36 2.03
C PHE A 40 -19.32 -18.26 1.69
N GLY A 41 -18.89 -18.82 0.56
CA GLY A 41 -17.50 -18.73 0.11
C GLY A 41 -17.05 -17.29 -0.14
N GLU A 42 -17.88 -16.46 -0.77
CA GLU A 42 -17.61 -15.03 -0.99
C GLU A 42 -17.45 -14.29 0.36
N GLU A 43 -18.36 -14.50 1.30
CA GLU A 43 -18.30 -13.91 2.65
C GLU A 43 -17.05 -14.37 3.43
N TRP A 44 -16.70 -15.65 3.34
CA TRP A 44 -15.51 -16.21 3.97
C TRP A 44 -14.22 -15.60 3.38
N CYS A 45 -14.08 -15.61 2.05
CA CYS A 45 -12.91 -15.03 1.37
C CYS A 45 -12.74 -13.56 1.72
N PHE A 46 -13.85 -12.80 1.73
CA PHE A 46 -13.80 -11.39 2.04
C PHE A 46 -13.45 -11.11 3.50
N LYS A 47 -13.90 -11.96 4.43
CA LYS A 47 -13.51 -11.92 5.84
C LYS A 47 -12.01 -12.17 6.01
N GLU A 48 -11.44 -13.17 5.34
CA GLU A 48 -10.01 -13.45 5.43
C GLU A 48 -9.17 -12.34 4.78
N ILE A 49 -9.58 -11.80 3.64
CA ILE A 49 -8.93 -10.62 3.03
C ILE A 49 -8.89 -9.44 4.03
N LYS A 50 -10.01 -9.14 4.70
CA LYS A 50 -10.07 -8.07 5.71
C LYS A 50 -9.14 -8.32 6.89
N LYS A 51 -9.02 -9.58 7.32
CA LYS A 51 -8.13 -9.98 8.41
C LYS A 51 -6.66 -9.78 8.01
N THR A 52 -6.26 -10.17 6.81
CA THR A 52 -4.90 -9.91 6.28
C THR A 52 -4.62 -8.40 6.17
N LEU A 53 -5.57 -7.61 5.64
CA LEU A 53 -5.43 -6.15 5.59
C LEU A 53 -5.26 -5.52 6.98
N PHE A 54 -6.11 -5.91 7.94
CA PHE A 54 -6.04 -5.42 9.32
C PHE A 54 -4.71 -5.80 9.97
N ARG A 55 -4.23 -7.03 9.76
CA ARG A 55 -2.93 -7.49 10.24
C ARG A 55 -1.79 -6.61 9.73
N MET A 56 -1.86 -6.16 8.48
CA MET A 56 -0.90 -5.23 7.91
C MET A 56 -1.07 -3.79 8.40
N GLY A 57 -2.10 -3.47 9.18
CA GLY A 57 -2.45 -2.10 9.56
C GLY A 57 -3.07 -1.29 8.41
N ILE A 58 -3.73 -1.95 7.47
CA ILE A 58 -4.46 -1.34 6.36
C ILE A 58 -5.95 -1.31 6.70
N HIS A 59 -6.52 -0.11 6.76
CA HIS A 59 -7.92 0.11 7.08
C HIS A 59 -8.61 0.77 5.88
N GLN A 60 -9.72 0.18 5.45
CA GLN A 60 -10.58 0.74 4.41
C GLN A 60 -11.81 1.33 5.06
N ASP A 61 -12.11 2.59 4.77
CA ASP A 61 -13.32 3.26 5.27
C ASP A 61 -14.58 2.71 4.59
N VAL A 62 -14.46 2.34 3.31
CA VAL A 62 -15.57 1.85 2.49
C VAL A 62 -15.13 0.66 1.66
N PHE A 63 -15.91 -0.40 1.71
CA PHE A 63 -15.85 -1.49 0.73
C PHE A 63 -17.05 -1.37 -0.20
N TYR A 64 -16.80 -1.22 -1.50
CA TYR A 64 -17.84 -1.02 -2.50
C TYR A 64 -18.09 -2.31 -3.29
N ASN A 65 -19.35 -2.74 -3.38
CA ASN A 65 -19.73 -3.93 -4.15
C ASN A 65 -20.10 -3.54 -5.58
N GLU A 66 -19.51 -4.23 -6.57
CA GLU A 66 -19.83 -4.01 -7.97
C GLU A 66 -21.31 -4.28 -8.29
N SER A 67 -21.95 -5.23 -7.60
CA SER A 67 -23.36 -5.58 -7.83
C SER A 67 -24.29 -4.37 -7.67
N THR A 68 -23.94 -3.46 -6.76
CA THR A 68 -24.66 -2.19 -6.52
C THR A 68 -24.70 -1.30 -7.77
N LEU A 69 -23.68 -1.34 -8.64
CA LEU A 69 -23.70 -0.57 -9.90
C LEU A 69 -24.79 -1.04 -10.86
N TYR A 70 -25.06 -2.35 -10.85
CA TYR A 70 -26.07 -2.96 -11.72
C TYR A 70 -27.47 -2.84 -11.11
N GLU A 71 -27.61 -3.18 -9.83
CA GLU A 71 -28.89 -3.13 -9.10
C GLU A 71 -29.49 -1.72 -9.07
N GLU A 72 -28.65 -0.68 -8.96
CA GLU A 72 -29.09 0.71 -8.96
C GLU A 72 -29.15 1.34 -10.36
N GLY A 73 -28.92 0.55 -11.42
CA GLY A 73 -28.99 0.98 -12.81
C GLY A 73 -27.95 2.02 -13.21
N LYS A 74 -26.82 2.11 -12.49
CA LYS A 74 -25.77 3.12 -12.72
C LYS A 74 -25.02 2.86 -14.03
N VAL A 75 -24.77 1.59 -14.34
CA VAL A 75 -24.19 1.18 -15.63
C VAL A 75 -25.09 1.57 -16.80
N GLU A 76 -26.40 1.32 -16.68
CA GLU A 76 -27.38 1.66 -17.71
C GLU A 76 -27.44 3.17 -17.97
N LYS A 77 -27.38 3.99 -16.91
CA LYS A 77 -27.32 5.45 -17.02
C LYS A 77 -26.10 5.92 -17.80
N VAL A 78 -24.93 5.31 -17.57
CA VAL A 78 -23.70 5.64 -18.32
C VAL A 78 -23.86 5.32 -19.82
N ILE A 79 -24.46 4.18 -20.16
CA ILE A 79 -24.76 3.82 -21.56
C ILE A 79 -25.67 4.89 -22.18
N GLN A 80 -26.76 5.25 -21.51
CA GLN A 80 -27.72 6.25 -21.98
C GLN A 80 -27.07 7.61 -22.21
N ASP A 81 -26.21 8.06 -21.29
CA ASP A 81 -25.49 9.32 -21.41
C ASP A 81 -24.53 9.30 -22.62
N PHE A 82 -23.83 8.20 -22.87
CA PHE A 82 -22.99 8.06 -24.06
C PHE A 82 -23.81 8.02 -25.35
N MET A 83 -24.96 7.35 -25.38
CA MET A 83 -25.84 7.33 -26.54
C MET A 83 -26.37 8.74 -26.86
N GLN A 84 -26.82 9.48 -25.84
CA GLN A 84 -27.30 10.86 -26.01
C GLN A 84 -26.21 11.79 -26.56
N LYS A 85 -24.95 11.57 -26.17
CA LYS A 85 -23.79 12.31 -26.68
C LYS A 85 -23.30 11.81 -28.04
N GLY A 86 -23.91 10.76 -28.62
CA GLY A 86 -23.46 10.14 -29.87
C GLY A 86 -22.10 9.45 -29.76
N LEU A 87 -21.72 9.06 -28.54
CA LEU A 87 -20.47 8.41 -28.18
C LEU A 87 -20.62 6.90 -27.96
N ALA A 88 -21.84 6.36 -27.96
CA ALA A 88 -22.09 4.92 -28.03
C ALA A 88 -22.97 4.58 -29.23
N TYR A 89 -22.72 3.42 -29.84
CA TYR A 89 -23.47 2.93 -31.00
C TYR A 89 -23.51 1.40 -31.04
N GLU A 90 -24.55 0.85 -31.66
CA GLU A 90 -24.69 -0.59 -31.85
C GLU A 90 -24.01 -1.02 -33.16
N LYS A 91 -23.23 -2.11 -33.10
CA LYS A 91 -22.60 -2.74 -34.26
C LYS A 91 -22.35 -4.22 -33.99
N ASP A 92 -22.69 -5.08 -34.95
CA ASP A 92 -22.52 -6.54 -34.87
C ASP A 92 -23.22 -7.15 -33.64
N GLY A 93 -24.38 -6.59 -33.26
CA GLY A 93 -25.16 -7.00 -32.09
C GLY A 93 -24.54 -6.63 -30.73
N ALA A 94 -23.46 -5.85 -30.71
CA ALA A 94 -22.80 -5.37 -29.50
C ALA A 94 -22.90 -3.84 -29.39
N MET A 95 -22.79 -3.31 -28.16
CA MET A 95 -22.68 -1.87 -27.92
C MET A 95 -21.22 -1.46 -27.89
N TRP A 96 -20.88 -0.47 -28.70
CA TRP A 96 -19.53 0.07 -28.84
C TRP A 96 -19.45 1.49 -28.29
N LEU A 97 -18.34 1.79 -27.61
CA LEU A 97 -17.95 3.13 -27.21
C LEU A 97 -17.03 3.71 -28.27
N ALA A 98 -17.43 4.85 -28.83
CA ALA A 98 -16.74 5.58 -29.88
C ALA A 98 -15.53 6.35 -29.33
N LEU A 99 -14.54 5.64 -28.76
CA LEU A 99 -13.31 6.22 -28.24
C LEU A 99 -12.52 6.98 -29.31
N SER A 100 -12.70 6.63 -30.58
CA SER A 100 -12.17 7.40 -31.72
C SER A 100 -12.63 8.85 -31.73
N LYS A 101 -13.87 9.13 -31.32
CA LYS A 101 -14.40 10.49 -31.16
C LYS A 101 -13.84 11.22 -29.94
N MET A 102 -13.16 10.51 -29.05
CA MET A 102 -12.51 11.02 -27.84
C MET A 102 -10.99 11.15 -28.00
N GLY A 103 -10.47 10.98 -29.22
CA GLY A 103 -9.04 11.13 -29.53
C GLY A 103 -8.19 9.88 -29.32
N LEU A 104 -8.80 8.71 -29.14
CA LEU A 104 -8.10 7.41 -29.10
C LEU A 104 -8.18 6.71 -30.46
N ASN A 105 -7.40 5.64 -30.67
CA ASN A 105 -7.29 5.02 -31.99
C ASN A 105 -8.44 4.08 -32.35
N ASP A 106 -8.97 3.35 -31.37
CA ASP A 106 -9.93 2.27 -31.62
C ASP A 106 -11.16 2.40 -30.73
N ASP A 107 -12.32 2.16 -31.32
CA ASP A 107 -13.55 1.96 -30.57
C ASP A 107 -13.52 0.63 -29.81
N ARG A 108 -14.24 0.57 -28.68
CA ARG A 108 -14.24 -0.60 -27.80
C ARG A 108 -15.64 -1.08 -27.53
N VAL A 109 -15.85 -2.39 -27.56
CA VAL A 109 -17.08 -3.01 -27.07
C VAL A 109 -17.22 -2.69 -25.59
N ILE A 110 -18.37 -2.14 -25.19
CA ILE A 110 -18.74 -1.89 -23.79
C ILE A 110 -19.84 -2.84 -23.31
N VAL A 111 -20.65 -3.37 -24.22
CA VAL A 111 -21.60 -4.47 -23.96
C VAL A 111 -21.48 -5.48 -25.09
N LYS A 112 -21.20 -6.74 -24.76
CA LYS A 112 -21.06 -7.85 -25.71
C LYS A 112 -22.41 -8.17 -26.36
N SER A 113 -22.40 -8.92 -27.46
CA SER A 113 -23.61 -9.46 -28.08
C SER A 113 -24.41 -10.43 -27.19
N THR A 114 -23.78 -10.95 -26.14
CA THR A 114 -24.44 -11.74 -25.09
C THR A 114 -25.24 -10.87 -24.09
N GLY A 115 -25.14 -9.54 -24.19
CA GLY A 115 -25.73 -8.59 -23.24
C GLY A 115 -24.85 -8.28 -22.03
N GLU A 116 -23.71 -8.96 -21.88
CA GLU A 116 -22.81 -8.74 -20.75
C GLU A 116 -21.96 -7.47 -20.93
N PRO A 117 -21.81 -6.64 -19.90
CA PRO A 117 -20.89 -5.51 -19.92
C PRO A 117 -19.43 -5.98 -19.99
N THR A 118 -18.56 -5.19 -20.59
CA THR A 118 -17.10 -5.37 -20.48
C THR A 118 -16.56 -4.55 -19.31
N TYR A 119 -15.41 -4.93 -18.75
CA TYR A 119 -14.79 -4.31 -17.57
C TYR A 119 -14.65 -2.78 -17.61
N ARG A 120 -14.53 -2.17 -18.80
CA ARG A 120 -14.44 -0.71 -18.95
C ARG A 120 -15.67 0.02 -18.44
N LEU A 121 -16.84 -0.56 -18.65
CA LEU A 121 -18.11 0.10 -18.38
C LEU A 121 -18.41 0.23 -16.87
N PRO A 122 -18.30 -0.82 -16.03
CA PRO A 122 -18.42 -0.67 -14.59
C PRO A 122 -17.31 0.21 -14.02
N ASP A 123 -16.09 0.20 -14.57
CA ASP A 123 -15.03 1.11 -14.13
C ASP A 123 -15.39 2.58 -14.37
N ILE A 124 -15.90 2.93 -15.55
CA ILE A 124 -16.38 4.30 -15.85
C ILE A 124 -17.52 4.68 -14.90
N ALA A 125 -18.49 3.78 -14.71
CA ALA A 125 -19.62 4.01 -13.81
C ALA A 125 -19.17 4.22 -12.37
N TYR A 126 -18.19 3.44 -11.90
CA TYR A 126 -17.66 3.59 -10.56
C TYR A 126 -16.85 4.89 -10.38
N HIS A 127 -16.12 5.32 -11.41
CA HIS A 127 -15.46 6.63 -11.36
C HIS A 127 -16.47 7.78 -11.29
N ARG A 128 -17.56 7.71 -12.06
CA ARG A 128 -18.69 8.64 -11.93
C ARG A 128 -19.20 8.70 -10.48
N GLU A 129 -19.40 7.55 -9.84
CA GLU A 129 -19.81 7.49 -8.43
C GLU A 129 -18.80 8.16 -7.49
N LYS A 130 -17.49 7.98 -7.72
CA LYS A 130 -16.44 8.66 -6.96
C LYS A 130 -16.56 10.19 -7.13
N PHE A 131 -16.80 10.69 -8.35
CA PHE A 131 -17.01 12.13 -8.56
C PHE A 131 -18.29 12.66 -7.92
N GLU A 132 -19.39 11.91 -8.00
CA GLU A 132 -20.67 12.31 -7.43
C GLU A 132 -20.64 12.37 -5.88
N ARG A 133 -19.70 11.67 -5.24
CA ARG A 133 -19.39 11.83 -3.79
C ARG A 133 -18.67 13.13 -3.45
N GLY A 134 -18.16 13.87 -4.45
CA GLY A 134 -17.54 15.18 -4.26
C GLY A 134 -16.04 15.16 -3.96
N PHE A 135 -15.31 14.09 -4.31
CA PHE A 135 -13.86 14.05 -4.09
C PHE A 135 -13.10 15.01 -5.04
N ASP A 136 -12.11 15.71 -4.48
CA ASP A 136 -11.22 16.61 -5.25
C ASP A 136 -9.99 15.91 -5.83
N LEU A 137 -9.63 14.76 -5.28
CA LEU A 137 -8.54 13.91 -5.72
C LEU A 137 -8.98 12.45 -5.61
N ILE A 138 -8.78 11.70 -6.69
CA ILE A 138 -9.02 10.26 -6.77
C ILE A 138 -7.68 9.62 -7.07
N VAL A 139 -7.14 8.82 -6.16
CA VAL A 139 -5.90 8.08 -6.39
C VAL A 139 -6.22 6.60 -6.56
N ASP A 140 -5.98 6.08 -7.75
CA ASP A 140 -6.15 4.67 -8.07
C ASP A 140 -4.79 3.96 -8.04
N VAL A 141 -4.72 2.82 -7.36
CA VAL A 141 -3.51 1.99 -7.25
C VAL A 141 -3.79 0.66 -7.94
N PHE A 142 -3.19 0.46 -9.11
CA PHE A 142 -3.41 -0.73 -9.95
C PHE A 142 -2.12 -1.48 -10.25
N GLY A 143 -2.27 -2.71 -10.74
CA GLY A 143 -1.19 -3.50 -11.33
C GLY A 143 -0.90 -3.10 -12.78
N SER A 144 0.29 -3.46 -13.26
CA SER A 144 0.74 -3.23 -14.65
C SER A 144 -0.14 -3.84 -15.74
N ASP A 145 -0.95 -4.83 -15.39
CA ASP A 145 -1.96 -5.47 -16.24
C ASP A 145 -3.13 -4.53 -16.62
N HIS A 146 -3.28 -3.40 -15.92
CA HIS A 146 -4.33 -2.41 -16.18
C HIS A 146 -3.88 -1.23 -17.06
N ILE A 147 -2.60 -1.16 -17.45
CA ILE A 147 -2.05 -0.03 -18.22
C ILE A 147 -2.85 0.24 -19.50
N ALA A 148 -3.30 -0.81 -20.19
CA ALA A 148 -4.00 -0.68 -21.47
C ALA A 148 -5.46 -0.19 -21.33
N THR A 149 -6.09 -0.38 -20.16
CA THR A 149 -7.50 -0.02 -19.95
C THR A 149 -7.67 1.38 -19.37
N VAL A 150 -6.68 1.88 -18.63
CA VAL A 150 -6.72 3.21 -17.98
C VAL A 150 -7.05 4.35 -18.95
N PRO A 151 -6.42 4.48 -20.15
CA PRO A 151 -6.76 5.56 -21.07
C PRO A 151 -8.22 5.53 -21.52
N ASP A 152 -8.79 4.34 -21.75
CA ASP A 152 -10.16 4.15 -22.19
C ASP A 152 -11.16 4.60 -21.10
N VAL A 153 -10.89 4.23 -19.84
CA VAL A 153 -11.72 4.63 -18.69
C VAL A 153 -11.66 6.14 -18.47
N LEU A 154 -10.46 6.74 -18.50
CA LEU A 154 -10.30 8.18 -18.31
C LEU A 154 -10.96 9.00 -19.43
N ALA A 155 -10.92 8.51 -20.67
CA ALA A 155 -11.64 9.13 -21.79
C ALA A 155 -13.15 9.05 -21.58
N GLY A 156 -13.67 7.90 -21.10
CA GLY A 156 -15.07 7.74 -20.75
C GLY A 156 -15.52 8.70 -19.64
N VAL A 157 -14.72 8.86 -18.59
CA VAL A 157 -14.96 9.81 -17.49
C VAL A 157 -15.02 11.26 -17.98
N GLU A 158 -14.07 11.66 -18.81
CA GLU A 158 -14.04 13.01 -19.41
C GLU A 158 -15.24 13.23 -20.34
N ALA A 159 -15.60 12.23 -21.14
CA ALA A 159 -16.79 12.27 -21.99
C ALA A 159 -18.09 12.40 -21.19
N LEU A 160 -18.15 11.90 -19.95
CA LEU A 160 -19.27 12.13 -19.04
C LEU A 160 -19.33 13.57 -18.51
N GLY A 161 -18.24 14.34 -18.62
CA GLY A 161 -18.14 15.74 -18.21
C GLY A 161 -17.37 15.95 -16.91
N TYR A 162 -16.67 14.92 -16.42
CA TYR A 162 -15.86 15.01 -15.21
C TYR A 162 -14.42 15.38 -15.53
N ASP A 163 -13.78 16.10 -14.61
CA ASP A 163 -12.39 16.51 -14.74
C ASP A 163 -11.45 15.34 -14.42
N LYS A 164 -10.98 14.66 -15.47
CA LYS A 164 -10.03 13.55 -15.34
C LYS A 164 -8.70 13.95 -14.71
N SER A 165 -8.34 15.24 -14.65
CA SER A 165 -7.10 15.69 -13.99
C SER A 165 -7.12 15.50 -12.47
N LYS A 166 -8.31 15.33 -11.88
CA LYS A 166 -8.50 14.91 -10.48
C LYS A 166 -8.20 13.43 -10.25
N ILE A 167 -8.07 12.61 -11.31
CA ILE A 167 -7.71 11.20 -11.18
C ILE A 167 -6.21 11.06 -11.36
N ARG A 168 -5.57 10.45 -10.36
CA ARG A 168 -4.19 10.03 -10.41
C ARG A 168 -4.11 8.51 -10.37
N VAL A 169 -3.56 7.92 -11.43
CA VAL A 169 -3.37 6.47 -11.51
C VAL A 169 -1.91 6.14 -11.21
N ILE A 170 -1.70 5.27 -10.23
CA ILE A 170 -0.40 4.72 -9.84
C ILE A 170 -0.37 3.26 -10.27
N ILE A 171 0.60 2.92 -11.09
CA ILE A 171 0.75 1.57 -11.63
C ILE A 171 1.96 0.89 -10.99
N TYR A 172 1.71 -0.20 -10.27
CA TYR A 172 2.74 -1.06 -9.71
C TYR A 172 3.05 -2.24 -10.63
N GLN A 173 4.34 -2.52 -10.77
CA GLN A 173 4.81 -3.74 -11.44
C GLN A 173 4.64 -4.98 -10.55
N PHE A 174 4.62 -6.15 -11.19
CA PHE A 174 4.62 -7.42 -10.45
C PHE A 174 5.91 -7.59 -9.62
N ILE A 175 5.73 -8.27 -8.50
CA ILE A 175 6.78 -8.54 -7.51
C ILE A 175 7.40 -9.91 -7.80
N THR A 176 8.71 -10.00 -7.67
CA THR A 176 9.45 -11.27 -7.72
C THR A 176 10.07 -11.53 -6.35
N LEU A 177 9.76 -12.68 -5.73
CA LEU A 177 10.43 -13.10 -4.51
C LEU A 177 11.75 -13.79 -4.88
N THR A 178 12.83 -13.41 -4.21
CA THR A 178 14.14 -14.04 -4.37
C THR A 178 14.71 -14.46 -3.02
N GLU A 179 15.55 -15.49 -3.01
CA GLU A 179 16.32 -15.92 -1.83
C GLU A 179 17.69 -16.38 -2.32
N ASN A 180 18.77 -15.82 -1.75
CA ASN A 180 20.15 -16.06 -2.21
C ASN A 180 20.38 -15.77 -3.71
N GLY A 181 19.68 -14.78 -4.26
CA GLY A 181 19.78 -14.39 -5.67
C GLY A 181 19.01 -15.30 -6.64
N GLU A 182 18.29 -16.32 -6.16
CA GLU A 182 17.45 -17.19 -6.97
C GLU A 182 15.97 -16.87 -6.78
N GLN A 183 15.18 -16.94 -7.86
CA GLN A 183 13.74 -16.72 -7.78
C GLN A 183 13.06 -17.84 -6.99
N VAL A 184 12.32 -17.47 -5.95
CA VAL A 184 11.51 -18.39 -5.16
C VAL A 184 10.20 -18.62 -5.88
N LYS A 185 9.84 -19.90 -6.07
CA LYS A 185 8.53 -20.24 -6.63
C LYS A 185 7.45 -19.89 -5.60
N MET A 186 6.42 -19.18 -6.05
CA MET A 186 5.20 -18.90 -5.27
C MET A 186 4.36 -20.15 -4.97
N SER A 187 4.90 -21.35 -5.23
CA SER A 187 4.35 -22.64 -4.83
C SER A 187 5.29 -23.26 -3.79
N LYS A 188 4.80 -23.51 -2.57
CA LYS A 188 5.51 -24.24 -1.52
C LYS A 188 5.89 -25.65 -2.02
N ARG A 189 6.91 -26.25 -1.40
CA ARG A 189 7.37 -27.64 -1.69
C ARG A 189 6.25 -28.69 -1.53
N THR A 190 5.18 -28.36 -0.81
CA THR A 190 3.99 -29.17 -0.59
C THR A 190 2.92 -29.04 -1.68
N GLY A 191 3.10 -28.16 -2.67
CA GLY A 191 2.09 -27.83 -3.69
C GLY A 191 1.13 -26.70 -3.31
N LYS A 192 1.26 -26.11 -2.11
CA LYS A 192 0.46 -24.97 -1.63
C LYS A 192 0.90 -23.66 -2.30
N SER A 193 -0.02 -22.72 -2.54
CA SER A 193 0.33 -21.34 -2.93
C SER A 193 0.97 -20.59 -1.76
N TYR A 194 2.03 -19.82 -2.04
CA TYR A 194 2.66 -18.90 -1.09
C TYR A 194 1.78 -17.67 -0.95
N THR A 195 1.24 -17.45 0.25
CA THR A 195 0.30 -16.36 0.51
C THR A 195 1.00 -15.14 1.09
N LEU A 196 0.31 -14.00 1.12
CA LEU A 196 0.80 -12.81 1.82
C LEU A 196 0.93 -13.07 3.32
N ASP A 197 0.01 -13.82 3.93
CA ASP A 197 0.11 -14.18 5.35
C ASP A 197 1.33 -15.03 5.66
N ASP A 198 1.72 -15.93 4.74
CA ASP A 198 2.98 -16.69 4.87
C ASP A 198 4.20 -15.77 4.89
N LEU A 199 4.24 -14.78 3.98
CA LEU A 199 5.30 -13.79 3.95
C LEU A 199 5.35 -13.00 5.27
N LEU A 200 4.19 -12.53 5.74
CA LEU A 200 4.09 -11.77 6.99
C LEU A 200 4.51 -12.61 8.21
N ASP A 201 4.22 -13.91 8.22
CA ASP A 201 4.68 -14.83 9.27
C ASP A 201 6.20 -15.02 9.26
N GLU A 202 6.81 -15.02 8.08
CA GLU A 202 8.26 -15.22 7.92
C GLU A 202 9.11 -13.99 8.27
N VAL A 203 8.67 -12.79 7.87
CA VAL A 203 9.51 -11.57 7.97
C VAL A 203 8.94 -10.51 8.91
N GLY A 204 7.66 -10.62 9.29
CA GLY A 204 6.97 -9.62 10.09
C GLY A 204 6.40 -8.45 9.27
N ASN A 205 5.38 -7.80 9.85
CA ASN A 205 4.58 -6.78 9.16
C ASN A 205 5.40 -5.55 8.73
N ASP A 206 6.26 -5.05 9.63
CA ASP A 206 7.08 -3.85 9.38
C ASP A 206 8.06 -4.06 8.21
N VAL A 207 8.71 -5.22 8.18
CA VAL A 207 9.66 -5.59 7.13
C VAL A 207 8.95 -5.74 5.80
N ALA A 208 7.86 -6.52 5.74
CA ALA A 208 7.10 -6.71 4.51
C ALA A 208 6.63 -5.37 3.95
N ARG A 209 6.02 -4.53 4.80
CA ARG A 209 5.53 -3.20 4.43
C ARG A 209 6.63 -2.30 3.90
N TYR A 210 7.77 -2.19 4.59
CA TYR A 210 8.88 -1.37 4.12
C TYR A 210 9.42 -1.85 2.77
N PHE A 211 9.61 -3.16 2.61
CA PHE A 211 10.17 -3.72 1.37
C PHE A 211 9.24 -3.50 0.17
N PHE A 212 7.92 -3.50 0.35
CA PHE A 212 6.98 -3.17 -0.72
C PHE A 212 7.00 -1.70 -1.13
N ILE A 213 7.24 -0.78 -0.19
CA ILE A 213 7.14 0.66 -0.45
C ILE A 213 8.48 1.36 -0.68
N MET A 214 9.62 0.71 -0.42
CA MET A 214 10.97 1.28 -0.58
C MET A 214 11.43 1.37 -2.04
N ARG A 215 10.59 0.94 -3.01
CA ARG A 215 10.86 1.02 -4.45
C ARG A 215 9.79 1.85 -5.15
N ASN A 216 10.18 2.49 -6.24
CA ASN A 216 9.25 3.21 -7.09
C ASN A 216 8.27 2.23 -7.75
N SER A 217 6.99 2.61 -7.81
CA SER A 217 5.91 1.91 -8.52
C SER A 217 6.26 1.46 -9.95
N THR A 218 7.07 2.23 -10.70
CA THR A 218 7.43 1.92 -12.09
C THR A 218 8.53 0.87 -12.23
N THR A 219 9.17 0.46 -11.13
CA THR A 219 10.27 -0.52 -11.14
C THR A 219 9.78 -1.89 -10.73
N HIS A 220 10.32 -2.95 -11.35
CA HIS A 220 10.10 -4.31 -10.86
C HIS A 220 10.67 -4.42 -9.45
N LEU A 221 9.85 -4.87 -8.51
CA LEU A 221 10.29 -5.11 -7.14
C LEU A 221 10.82 -6.54 -7.03
N GLU A 222 12.13 -6.67 -6.80
CA GLU A 222 12.73 -7.89 -6.28
C GLU A 222 12.70 -7.84 -4.75
N PHE A 223 11.92 -8.73 -4.15
CA PHE A 223 11.82 -8.88 -2.71
C PHE A 223 12.78 -9.98 -2.27
N ASP A 224 13.94 -9.58 -1.74
CA ASP A 224 14.95 -10.49 -1.20
C ASP A 224 14.54 -10.99 0.20
N LEU A 225 14.06 -12.24 0.27
CA LEU A 225 13.67 -12.91 1.51
C LEU A 225 14.84 -13.11 2.48
N GLY A 226 16.05 -13.30 1.96
CA GLY A 226 17.25 -13.44 2.78
C GLY A 226 17.54 -12.14 3.53
N LEU A 227 17.56 -11.02 2.78
CA LEU A 227 17.74 -9.69 3.37
C LEU A 227 16.61 -9.32 4.33
N ALA A 228 15.36 -9.66 4.00
CA ALA A 228 14.21 -9.37 4.85
C ALA A 228 14.26 -10.11 6.20
N LYS A 229 14.86 -11.30 6.25
CA LYS A 229 15.03 -12.09 7.49
C LYS A 229 16.23 -11.65 8.33
N GLU A 230 17.15 -10.85 7.78
CA GLU A 230 18.32 -10.41 8.52
C GLU A 230 17.95 -9.47 9.67
N GLN A 231 18.56 -9.72 10.85
CA GLN A 231 18.51 -8.85 12.03
C GLN A 231 19.82 -8.07 12.17
N SER A 232 20.21 -7.39 11.08
CA SER A 232 21.47 -6.66 10.97
C SER A 232 21.23 -5.26 10.41
N ASP A 233 22.30 -4.45 10.34
CA ASP A 233 22.29 -3.14 9.70
C ASP A 233 22.07 -3.20 8.18
N LYS A 234 22.19 -4.38 7.55
CA LYS A 234 21.84 -4.57 6.15
C LYS A 234 20.33 -4.53 5.92
N ASN A 235 19.53 -4.95 6.90
CA ASN A 235 18.08 -4.84 6.80
C ASN A 235 17.66 -3.40 7.12
N PRO A 236 17.08 -2.67 6.14
CA PRO A 236 16.78 -1.26 6.33
C PRO A 236 15.75 -1.00 7.44
N VAL A 237 14.85 -1.94 7.72
CA VAL A 237 13.89 -1.78 8.82
C VAL A 237 14.60 -1.84 10.17
N PHE A 238 15.46 -2.85 10.35
CA PHE A 238 16.27 -2.96 11.56
C PHE A 238 17.17 -1.74 11.73
N TYR A 239 17.80 -1.25 10.66
CA TYR A 239 18.63 -0.05 10.69
C TYR A 239 17.87 1.18 11.22
N LEU A 240 16.68 1.44 10.68
CA LEU A 240 15.84 2.58 11.08
C LEU A 240 15.30 2.45 12.51
N GLN A 241 14.76 1.28 12.85
CA GLN A 241 14.22 1.02 14.18
C GLN A 241 15.32 1.07 15.24
N TYR A 242 16.52 0.59 14.92
CA TYR A 242 17.66 0.60 15.82
C TYR A 242 18.18 2.01 16.07
N ALA A 243 18.20 2.88 15.07
CA ALA A 243 18.49 4.29 15.25
C ALA A 243 17.51 4.94 16.25
N HIS A 244 16.21 4.69 16.12
CA HIS A 244 15.19 5.19 17.04
C HIS A 244 15.37 4.62 18.47
N ALA A 245 15.49 3.29 18.61
CA ALA A 245 15.65 2.61 19.90
C ALA A 245 16.93 3.02 20.64
N ARG A 246 18.02 3.24 19.89
CA ARG A 246 19.28 3.76 20.43
C ARG A 246 19.11 5.15 21.01
N ILE A 247 18.35 6.03 20.35
CA ILE A 247 18.06 7.35 20.92
C ILE A 247 17.28 7.17 22.23
N CYS A 248 16.21 6.37 22.25
CA CYS A 248 15.46 6.09 23.48
C CYS A 248 16.36 5.60 24.61
N SER A 249 17.29 4.69 24.32
CA SER A 249 18.26 4.18 25.29
C SER A 249 19.20 5.25 25.86
N ILE A 250 19.57 6.27 25.07
CA ILE A 250 20.37 7.41 25.54
C ILE A 250 19.59 8.23 26.59
N PHE A 251 18.28 8.43 26.38
CA PHE A 251 17.42 9.12 27.33
C PHE A 251 17.18 8.29 28.59
N ASP A 252 16.98 6.98 28.46
CA ASP A 252 16.89 6.07 29.60
C ASP A 252 18.19 6.13 30.45
N ASN A 253 19.36 6.08 29.81
CA ASN A 253 20.66 6.20 30.49
C ASN A 253 20.84 7.55 31.22
N ALA A 254 20.36 8.64 30.62
CA ALA A 254 20.40 9.96 31.24
C ALA A 254 19.56 10.00 32.52
N LYS A 255 18.34 9.43 32.46
CA LYS A 255 17.43 9.33 33.61
C LYS A 255 18.02 8.49 34.74
N GLU A 256 18.64 7.35 34.44
CA GLU A 256 19.32 6.50 35.44
C GLU A 256 20.48 7.22 36.14
N LYS A 257 21.18 8.11 35.43
CA LYS A 257 22.26 8.95 35.98
C LYS A 257 21.76 10.22 36.69
N GLY A 258 20.45 10.43 36.77
CA GLY A 258 19.87 11.64 37.36
C GLY A 258 20.10 12.91 36.54
N ILE A 259 20.38 12.79 35.24
CA ILE A 259 20.56 13.94 34.36
C ILE A 259 19.17 14.49 33.98
N SER A 260 18.89 15.71 34.40
CA SER A 260 17.68 16.43 33.98
C SER A 260 17.93 17.14 32.65
N ILE A 261 17.00 17.00 31.69
CA ILE A 261 17.08 17.63 30.37
C ILE A 261 16.38 18.98 30.45
N LYS A 262 17.11 20.05 30.14
CA LYS A 262 16.62 21.43 30.17
C LYS A 262 15.70 21.70 28.99
N GLU A 263 14.69 22.54 29.20
CA GLU A 263 13.79 22.99 28.13
C GLU A 263 14.50 23.95 27.17
N HIS A 264 15.24 24.91 27.72
CA HIS A 264 16.04 25.88 26.98
C HIS A 264 17.53 25.53 27.05
N VAL A 265 18.18 25.53 25.88
CA VAL A 265 19.60 25.18 25.72
C VAL A 265 20.27 26.17 24.76
N ASN A 266 21.60 26.27 24.84
CA ASN A 266 22.38 27.09 23.92
C ASN A 266 22.77 26.27 22.68
N TYR A 267 22.07 26.49 21.57
CA TYR A 267 22.34 25.79 20.30
C TYR A 267 23.61 26.26 19.60
N ASP A 268 24.17 27.43 19.95
CA ASP A 268 25.41 27.94 19.35
C ASP A 268 26.62 27.06 19.67
N LEU A 269 26.48 26.10 20.60
CA LEU A 269 27.50 25.12 20.96
C LEU A 269 27.57 23.94 19.97
N LEU A 270 26.54 23.73 19.14
CA LEU A 270 26.52 22.69 18.11
C LEU A 270 27.32 23.16 16.89
N LYS A 271 28.60 22.83 16.85
CA LYS A 271 29.57 23.34 15.85
C LYS A 271 30.24 22.24 15.05
N GLU A 272 30.18 21.00 15.51
CA GLU A 272 30.82 19.88 14.83
C GLU A 272 30.11 19.59 13.50
N ASN A 273 30.88 19.17 12.49
CA ASN A 273 30.35 18.94 11.15
C ASN A 273 29.19 17.93 11.16
N GLN A 274 29.26 16.90 12.00
CA GLN A 274 28.27 15.85 12.16
C GLN A 274 26.97 16.38 12.80
N GLU A 275 27.08 17.34 13.74
CA GLU A 275 25.93 18.02 14.35
C GLU A 275 25.23 18.88 13.29
N ILE A 276 25.99 19.70 12.57
CA ILE A 276 25.46 20.57 11.50
C ILE A 276 24.83 19.74 10.38
N ASN A 277 25.43 18.61 10.01
CA ASN A 277 24.87 17.71 9.01
C ASN A 277 23.52 17.14 9.45
N LEU A 278 23.43 16.65 10.69
CA LEU A 278 22.17 16.13 11.23
C LEU A 278 21.09 17.23 11.29
N ILE A 279 21.44 18.46 11.69
CA ILE A 279 20.52 19.61 11.68
C ILE A 279 19.98 19.85 10.26
N LYS A 280 20.85 19.86 9.24
CA LYS A 280 20.44 20.06 7.85
C LYS A 280 19.46 18.99 7.39
N GLU A 281 19.69 17.72 7.72
CA GLU A 281 18.76 16.64 7.37
C GLU A 281 17.41 16.80 8.09
N LEU A 282 17.42 17.14 9.38
CA LEU A 282 16.18 17.39 10.12
C LEU A 282 15.33 18.53 9.54
N MET A 283 15.97 19.58 9.03
CA MET A 283 15.27 20.70 8.38
C MET A 283 14.51 20.27 7.11
N ARG A 284 14.94 19.20 6.45
CA ARG A 284 14.32 18.70 5.21
C ARG A 284 13.06 17.87 5.45
N PHE A 285 12.78 17.43 6.68
CA PHE A 285 11.71 16.48 6.98
C PHE A 285 10.36 16.88 6.38
N THR A 286 9.93 18.11 6.63
CA THR A 286 8.59 18.58 6.21
C THR A 286 8.47 18.70 4.70
N ASP A 287 9.51 19.17 4.02
CA ASP A 287 9.56 19.26 2.56
C ASP A 287 9.57 17.88 1.90
N VAL A 288 10.29 16.92 2.49
CA VAL A 288 10.30 15.52 2.02
C VAL A 288 8.92 14.89 2.15
N VAL A 289 8.26 15.02 3.32
CA VAL A 289 6.90 14.48 3.53
C VAL A 289 5.92 15.09 2.53
N LYS A 290 5.97 16.41 2.33
CA LYS A 290 5.13 17.11 1.37
C LYS A 290 5.39 16.63 -0.06
N SER A 291 6.66 16.46 -0.44
CA SER A 291 7.05 16.01 -1.77
C SER A 291 6.58 14.58 -2.02
N ALA A 292 6.78 13.67 -1.06
CA ALA A 292 6.30 12.29 -1.14
C ALA A 292 4.77 12.22 -1.30
N ALA A 293 4.02 13.04 -0.55
CA ALA A 293 2.56 13.09 -0.64
C ALA A 293 2.09 13.65 -1.99
N LEU A 294 2.65 14.78 -2.44
CA LEU A 294 2.31 15.41 -3.73
C LEU A 294 2.71 14.54 -4.92
N ALA A 295 3.77 13.76 -4.79
CA ALA A 295 4.20 12.80 -5.79
C ALA A 295 3.52 11.43 -5.64
N CYS A 296 2.73 11.17 -4.59
CA CYS A 296 2.22 9.84 -4.25
C CYS A 296 3.31 8.76 -4.31
N GLU A 297 4.51 9.10 -3.84
CA GLU A 297 5.72 8.30 -3.92
C GLU A 297 6.27 8.06 -2.50
N PRO A 298 5.78 7.03 -1.79
CA PRO A 298 6.18 6.76 -0.40
C PRO A 298 7.67 6.41 -0.26
N GLN A 299 8.31 5.88 -1.32
CA GLN A 299 9.73 5.53 -1.31
C GLN A 299 10.64 6.73 -1.01
N ILE A 300 10.22 7.94 -1.36
CA ILE A 300 10.96 9.18 -1.07
C ILE A 300 11.17 9.33 0.44
N LEU A 301 10.16 8.98 1.25
CA LEU A 301 10.25 9.04 2.69
C LEU A 301 11.13 7.90 3.25
N CYS A 302 11.09 6.70 2.66
CA CYS A 302 11.99 5.60 3.02
C CYS A 302 13.46 6.00 2.85
N GLU A 303 13.82 6.55 1.68
CA GLU A 303 15.19 7.00 1.37
C GLU A 303 15.66 8.09 2.33
N TYR A 304 14.80 9.08 2.59
CA TYR A 304 15.11 10.14 3.55
C TYR A 304 15.33 9.60 4.98
N LEU A 305 14.49 8.69 5.46
CA LEU A 305 14.65 8.15 6.81
C LEU A 305 15.96 7.39 6.96
N HIS A 306 16.40 6.70 5.90
CA HIS A 306 17.70 6.03 5.89
C HIS A 306 18.84 7.06 5.98
N ILE A 307 18.78 8.15 5.21
CA ILE A 307 19.76 9.25 5.28
C ILE A 307 19.80 9.86 6.68
N LEU A 308 18.63 10.12 7.27
CA LEU A 308 18.52 10.67 8.62
C LEU A 308 19.11 9.75 9.69
N ALA A 309 18.83 8.44 9.60
CA ALA A 309 19.40 7.44 10.51
C ALA A 309 20.92 7.36 10.37
N SER A 310 21.45 7.39 9.14
CA SER A 310 22.90 7.44 8.89
C SER A 310 23.56 8.71 9.44
N ALA A 311 22.92 9.87 9.27
CA ALA A 311 23.39 11.13 9.84
C ALA A 311 23.41 11.07 11.38
N PHE A 312 22.37 10.48 11.99
CA PHE A 312 22.33 10.26 13.43
C PHE A 312 23.44 9.33 13.91
N HIS A 313 23.70 8.21 13.22
CA HIS A 313 24.77 7.29 13.61
C HIS A 313 26.15 7.94 13.55
N SER A 314 26.39 8.78 12.54
CA SER A 314 27.63 9.56 12.43
C SER A 314 27.77 10.57 13.59
N PHE A 315 26.69 11.31 13.89
CA PHE A 315 26.64 12.19 15.06
C PHE A 315 26.90 11.43 16.37
N TYR A 316 26.24 10.29 16.57
CA TYR A 316 26.39 9.51 17.80
C TYR A 316 27.81 8.94 17.98
N HIS A 317 28.47 8.57 16.87
CA HIS A 317 29.84 8.05 16.88
C HIS A 317 30.86 9.14 17.24
N ASP A 318 30.79 10.29 16.58
CA ASP A 318 31.83 11.33 16.65
C ASP A 318 31.55 12.38 17.75
N CYS A 319 30.28 12.61 18.10
CA CYS A 319 29.85 13.65 19.03
C CYS A 319 29.27 13.03 20.31
N ARG A 320 30.14 12.76 21.28
CA ARG A 320 29.73 12.21 22.58
C ARG A 320 28.66 13.09 23.26
N ILE A 321 27.50 12.50 23.55
CA ILE A 321 26.38 13.22 24.21
C ILE A 321 26.61 13.34 25.72
N ILE A 322 26.80 12.21 26.42
CA ILE A 322 26.94 12.17 27.89
C ILE A 322 28.41 12.21 28.31
N GLY A 323 28.75 13.03 29.30
CA GLY A 323 30.10 13.15 29.85
C GLY A 323 30.97 14.20 29.15
N VAL A 324 30.31 15.24 28.61
CA VAL A 324 30.92 16.49 28.14
C VAL A 324 30.41 17.65 29.00
N GLU A 325 30.87 18.87 28.74
CA GLU A 325 30.40 20.09 29.42
C GLU A 325 28.86 20.20 29.40
N GLU A 326 28.28 20.65 30.51
CA GLU A 326 26.83 20.56 30.77
C GLU A 326 26.01 21.24 29.68
N GLU A 327 26.37 22.46 29.25
CA GLU A 327 25.62 23.19 28.23
C GLU A 327 25.64 22.49 26.86
N LEU A 328 26.79 21.93 26.47
CA LEU A 328 26.93 21.20 25.21
C LEU A 328 26.16 19.87 25.26
N MET A 329 26.23 19.16 26.39
CA MET A 329 25.47 17.94 26.62
C MET A 329 23.96 18.21 26.45
N GLN A 330 23.45 19.29 27.03
CA GLN A 330 22.04 19.67 26.91
C GLN A 330 21.65 19.99 25.45
N ALA A 331 22.50 20.72 24.72
CA ALA A 331 22.27 20.98 23.29
C ALA A 331 22.23 19.69 22.45
N ARG A 332 23.15 18.75 22.71
CA ARG A 332 23.19 17.44 22.03
C ARG A 332 21.99 16.56 22.37
N PHE A 333 21.49 16.60 23.61
CA PHE A 333 20.24 15.92 23.98
C PHE A 333 19.06 16.46 23.17
N LYS A 334 18.95 17.78 23.00
CA LYS A 334 17.88 18.36 22.16
C LYS A 334 17.99 17.96 20.70
N LEU A 335 19.20 17.90 20.15
CA LEU A 335 19.40 17.39 18.78
C LEU A 335 18.97 15.92 18.63
N ALA A 336 19.30 15.06 19.61
CA ALA A 336 18.85 13.68 19.63
C ALA A 336 17.32 13.56 19.80
N GLU A 337 16.70 14.40 20.64
CA GLU A 337 15.24 14.43 20.86
C GLU A 337 14.47 14.73 19.56
N VAL A 338 14.91 15.74 18.83
CA VAL A 338 14.29 16.13 17.54
C VAL A 338 14.46 15.02 16.52
N THR A 339 15.64 14.38 16.50
CA THR A 339 15.91 13.24 15.61
C THR A 339 15.01 12.04 15.89
N ARG A 340 14.83 11.66 17.17
CA ARG A 340 13.90 10.60 17.57
C ARG A 340 12.49 10.90 17.08
N THR A 341 12.06 12.15 17.25
CA THR A 341 10.72 12.60 16.85
C THR A 341 10.53 12.51 15.33
N ALA A 342 11.50 12.98 14.54
CA ALA A 342 11.46 12.89 13.08
C ALA A 342 11.43 11.43 12.59
N LEU A 343 12.27 10.56 13.14
CA LEU A 343 12.27 9.11 12.83
C LEU A 343 10.92 8.48 13.18
N LYS A 344 10.40 8.71 14.40
CA LYS A 344 9.11 8.19 14.83
C LYS A 344 7.96 8.64 13.92
N ASN A 345 7.92 9.92 13.59
CA ASN A 345 6.89 10.47 12.71
C ASN A 345 6.97 9.88 11.31
N GLY A 346 8.16 9.78 10.72
CA GLY A 346 8.33 9.17 9.41
C GLY A 346 7.96 7.69 9.38
N LEU A 347 8.42 6.90 10.36
CA LEU A 347 8.04 5.49 10.49
C LEU A 347 6.52 5.34 10.66
N THR A 348 5.89 6.21 11.45
CA THR A 348 4.43 6.21 11.65
C THR A 348 3.68 6.49 10.33
N ILE A 349 4.14 7.46 9.52
CA ILE A 349 3.54 7.76 8.21
C ILE A 349 3.63 6.53 7.28
N LEU A 350 4.76 5.81 7.31
CA LEU A 350 4.94 4.59 6.53
C LEU A 350 4.13 3.40 7.09
N GLY A 351 3.58 3.52 8.31
CA GLY A 351 2.88 2.46 9.03
C GLY A 351 3.82 1.40 9.60
N ILE A 352 5.04 1.79 9.98
CA ILE A 352 6.09 0.94 10.54
C ILE A 352 6.26 1.31 12.01
N SER A 353 6.47 0.31 12.86
CA SER A 353 6.69 0.56 14.29
C SER A 353 8.04 1.26 14.55
N ALA A 354 8.07 2.08 15.60
CA ALA A 354 9.27 2.77 16.10
C ALA A 354 9.56 2.28 17.53
N PRO A 355 10.17 1.10 17.71
CA PRO A 355 10.37 0.50 19.02
C PRO A 355 11.31 1.36 19.88
N GLU A 356 11.05 1.43 21.18
CA GLU A 356 11.91 2.13 22.13
C GLU A 356 13.12 1.28 22.55
N ARG A 357 13.08 -0.03 22.28
CA ARG A 357 14.12 -1.02 22.59
C ARG A 357 14.16 -2.08 21.49
N MET A 358 15.37 -2.52 21.11
CA MET A 358 15.62 -3.58 20.12
C MET A 358 16.71 -4.53 20.59
#